data_AF-A0AAW3FED2-F1
#
_entry.id   AF-A0AAW3FED2-F1
#
_cell.length_a   1.000
_cell.length_b   1.000
_cell.length_c   1.000
_cell.angle_alpha   90.00
_cell.angle_beta   90.00
_cell.angle_gamma   90.00
#
_symmetry.space_group_name_H-M   'P 1'
#
loop_
_entity.id
_entity.type
_entity.pdbx_description
1 polymer ?
#
loop_
_entity_poly.entity_id
_entity_poly.type
_entity_poly.pdbx_seq_one_letter_code
_entity_poly.pdbx_strand_id
1 'polypeptide(L)'
;MELNLKRTLTCIILTVLTTLSTRAQTLCVIDGTPFPDSLLHVTIDEMRSDSAKQIVAKRLGLIPPQAIESIQILPAEELIKQGKNITFCKKPKDIIIIRTNSLAELQWVINGKLKKPRKRLTILDYKLSPQHIMAALPKDINPSDIVSVDILTYTNDPRLERHPTIVIKTKRTAPFKNKMH
;
A
#
# COMPACT_ATOMS: atom_id res chain seq x y z
N MET A 1 -38.46 -4.74 30.38
CA MET A 1 -37.67 -5.02 29.15
C MET A 1 -37.05 -3.76 28.54
N GLU A 2 -37.74 -2.61 28.55
CA GLU A 2 -37.25 -1.32 28.01
C GLU A 2 -35.97 -0.77 28.66
N LEU A 3 -35.80 -0.95 29.98
CA LEU A 3 -34.62 -0.42 30.69
C LEU A 3 -33.30 -1.07 30.23
N ASN A 4 -33.36 -2.37 29.91
CA ASN A 4 -32.22 -3.11 29.36
C ASN A 4 -31.92 -2.68 27.92
N LEU A 5 -32.95 -2.45 27.09
CA LEU A 5 -32.76 -1.99 25.71
C LEU A 5 -32.13 -0.59 25.65
N LYS A 6 -32.60 0.36 26.48
CA LYS A 6 -32.02 1.71 26.57
C LYS A 6 -30.55 1.66 27.01
N ARG A 7 -30.24 0.84 28.01
CA ARG A 7 -28.86 0.68 28.51
C ARG A 7 -27.95 0.04 27.45
N THR A 8 -28.43 -0.97 26.73
CA THR A 8 -27.67 -1.60 25.63
C THR A 8 -27.44 -0.64 24.47
N LEU A 9 -28.46 0.13 24.05
CA LEU A 9 -28.28 1.16 23.00
C LEU A 9 -27.27 2.23 23.42
N THR A 10 -27.33 2.68 24.67
CA THR A 10 -26.40 3.69 25.19
C THR A 10 -24.96 3.16 25.18
N CYS A 11 -24.76 1.89 25.56
CA CYS A 11 -23.45 1.24 25.46
C CYS A 11 -22.95 1.10 24.02
N ILE A 12 -23.84 0.75 23.07
CA ILE A 12 -23.50 0.68 21.63
C ILE A 12 -23.13 2.06 21.10
N ILE A 13 -23.90 3.10 21.43
CA ILE A 13 -23.61 4.48 21.01
C ILE A 13 -22.29 4.94 21.61
N LEU A 14 -22.02 4.67 22.89
CA LEU A 14 -20.75 5.02 23.53
C LEU A 14 -19.56 4.30 22.87
N THR A 15 -19.69 3.02 22.54
CA THR A 15 -18.62 2.27 21.84
C THR A 15 -18.42 2.74 20.40
N VAL A 16 -19.50 3.07 19.68
CA VAL A 16 -19.41 3.64 18.33
C VAL A 16 -18.80 5.04 18.37
N LEU A 17 -19.17 5.88 19.34
CA LEU A 17 -18.66 7.24 19.48
C LEU A 17 -17.17 7.25 19.88
N THR A 18 -16.75 6.37 20.79
CA THR A 18 -15.33 6.23 21.16
C THR A 18 -14.50 5.74 19.98
N THR A 19 -14.97 4.74 19.24
CA THR A 19 -14.27 4.24 18.03
C THR A 19 -14.23 5.23 16.87
N LEU A 20 -15.20 6.14 16.76
CA LEU A 20 -15.14 7.25 15.80
C LEU A 20 -14.13 8.32 16.23
N SER A 21 -14.06 8.64 17.53
CA SER A 21 -13.17 9.69 18.05
C SER A 21 -11.69 9.28 18.09
N THR A 22 -11.36 7.99 18.25
CA THR A 22 -9.98 7.48 18.14
C THR A 22 -9.48 7.37 16.70
N ARG A 23 -10.39 7.38 15.71
CA ARG A 23 -10.09 7.23 14.28
C ARG A 23 -9.37 8.43 13.67
N ALA A 24 -9.43 9.61 14.29
CA ALA A 24 -9.10 10.87 13.62
C ALA A 24 -7.67 11.42 13.81
N GLN A 25 -6.71 10.67 14.37
CA GLN A 25 -5.44 11.24 14.85
C GLN A 25 -4.16 10.46 14.52
N THR A 26 -4.20 9.53 13.57
CA THR A 26 -3.01 8.77 13.16
C THR A 26 -2.53 9.18 11.78
N LEU A 27 -1.23 9.45 11.64
CA LEU A 27 -0.58 9.62 10.34
C LEU A 27 0.11 8.31 9.98
N CYS A 28 -0.26 7.70 8.85
CA CYS A 28 0.46 6.55 8.32
C CYS A 28 1.48 7.00 7.29
N VAL A 29 2.69 6.45 7.37
CA VAL A 29 3.77 6.66 6.42
C VAL A 29 4.26 5.30 5.96
N ILE A 30 4.26 5.05 4.65
CA ILE A 30 4.77 3.82 4.07
C ILE A 30 5.98 4.15 3.19
N ASP A 31 7.13 3.54 3.48
CA ASP A 31 8.39 3.76 2.77
C ASP A 31 8.78 5.24 2.59
N GLY A 32 8.47 6.05 3.61
CA GLY A 32 8.73 7.49 3.63
C GLY A 32 7.65 8.35 2.95
N THR A 33 6.62 7.76 2.37
CA THR A 33 5.52 8.50 1.73
C THR A 33 4.30 8.55 2.66
N PRO A 34 3.70 9.72 2.94
CA PRO A 34 2.48 9.80 3.73
C PRO A 34 1.33 9.11 2.99
N PHE A 35 0.65 8.21 3.67
CA PHE A 35 -0.43 7.43 3.11
C PHE A 35 -1.78 7.90 3.67
N PRO A 36 -2.77 8.19 2.82
CA PRO A 36 -4.04 8.73 3.29
C PRO A 36 -4.82 7.66 4.07
N ASP A 37 -5.41 8.08 5.20
CA ASP A 37 -6.21 7.18 6.05
C ASP A 37 -7.40 6.57 5.29
N SER A 38 -7.93 7.26 4.28
CA SER A 38 -9.02 6.75 3.43
C SER A 38 -8.63 5.48 2.64
N LEU A 39 -7.35 5.23 2.40
CA LEU A 39 -6.88 4.07 1.64
C LEU A 39 -6.45 2.90 2.53
N LEU A 40 -5.83 3.17 3.67
CA LEU A 40 -5.32 2.11 4.56
C LEU A 40 -6.23 1.85 5.75
N HIS A 41 -6.92 2.87 6.25
CA HIS A 41 -7.90 2.82 7.34
C HIS A 41 -7.44 1.95 8.51
N VAL A 42 -6.47 2.39 9.31
CA VAL A 42 -5.88 1.59 10.41
C VAL A 42 -5.96 2.29 11.76
N THR A 43 -6.19 1.51 12.81
CA THR A 43 -6.15 1.99 14.20
C THR A 43 -4.85 1.59 14.89
N ILE A 44 -4.50 2.30 15.97
CA ILE A 44 -3.30 1.96 16.77
C ILE A 44 -3.40 0.57 17.38
N ASP A 45 -4.57 0.18 17.88
CA ASP A 45 -4.77 -1.14 18.49
C ASP A 45 -4.56 -2.26 17.47
N GLU A 46 -5.04 -2.07 16.23
CA GLU A 46 -4.77 -2.98 15.12
C GLU A 46 -3.29 -3.03 14.73
N MET A 47 -2.57 -1.91 14.82
CA MET A 47 -1.14 -1.87 14.48
C MET A 47 -0.25 -2.44 15.60
N ARG A 48 -0.78 -2.58 16.82
CA ARG A 48 -0.09 -3.23 17.95
C ARG A 48 -0.35 -4.73 18.03
N SER A 49 -1.32 -5.26 17.31
CA SER A 49 -1.63 -6.69 17.33
C SER A 49 -0.63 -7.50 16.49
N ASP A 50 -0.52 -8.79 16.80
CA ASP A 50 0.28 -9.74 16.02
C ASP A 50 -0.22 -9.87 14.56
N SER A 51 -1.46 -9.45 14.31
CA SER A 51 -2.10 -9.46 12.99
C SER A 51 -1.88 -8.18 12.17
N ALA A 52 -1.11 -7.21 12.67
CA ALA A 52 -0.94 -5.91 12.04
C ALA A 52 -0.50 -6.01 10.57
N LYS A 53 0.49 -6.87 10.27
CA LYS A 53 0.97 -7.08 8.89
C LYS A 53 -0.13 -7.63 7.99
N GLN A 54 -0.91 -8.58 8.48
CA GLN A 54 -2.02 -9.18 7.73
C GLN A 54 -3.12 -8.17 7.47
N ILE A 55 -3.44 -7.32 8.46
CA ILE A 55 -4.44 -6.25 8.32
C ILE A 55 -3.99 -5.24 7.24
N VAL A 56 -2.76 -4.75 7.34
CA VAL A 56 -2.19 -3.79 6.38
C VAL A 56 -2.19 -4.40 4.97
N ALA A 57 -1.66 -5.61 4.81
CA ALA A 57 -1.62 -6.29 3.51
C ALA A 57 -3.01 -6.50 2.91
N LYS A 58 -3.98 -6.91 3.72
CA LYS A 58 -5.38 -7.12 3.29
C LYS A 58 -6.03 -5.81 2.82
N ARG A 59 -5.84 -4.71 3.56
CA ARG A 59 -6.43 -3.40 3.22
C ARG A 59 -5.72 -2.76 2.02
N LEU A 60 -4.41 -2.92 1.92
CA LEU A 60 -3.68 -2.56 0.71
C LEU A 60 -4.14 -3.41 -0.48
N GLY A 61 -4.45 -4.68 -0.27
CA GLY A 61 -5.05 -5.59 -1.25
C GLY A 61 -4.15 -5.93 -2.43
N LEU A 62 -2.86 -5.60 -2.33
CA LEU A 62 -1.95 -5.63 -3.48
C LEU A 62 -0.55 -6.20 -3.14
N ILE A 63 -0.27 -6.44 -1.87
CA ILE A 63 0.97 -7.08 -1.39
C ILE A 63 0.65 -8.20 -0.42
N PRO A 64 1.49 -9.25 -0.36
CA PRO A 64 1.39 -10.26 0.69
C PRO A 64 1.87 -9.69 2.04
N PRO A 65 1.42 -10.22 3.19
CA PRO A 65 1.89 -9.78 4.53
C PRO A 65 3.41 -9.83 4.71
N GLN A 66 4.08 -10.75 4.02
CA GLN A 66 5.53 -10.94 4.05
C GLN A 66 6.30 -9.80 3.38
N ALA A 67 5.64 -9.02 2.52
CA ALA A 67 6.23 -7.82 1.93
C ALA A 67 6.37 -6.69 2.96
N ILE A 68 5.66 -6.77 4.10
CA ILE A 68 5.76 -5.80 5.18
C ILE A 68 6.90 -6.21 6.10
N GLU A 69 7.99 -5.46 6.04
CA GLU A 69 9.20 -5.70 6.84
C GLU A 69 8.94 -5.35 8.31
N SER A 70 8.48 -4.13 8.57
CA SER A 70 8.24 -3.65 9.93
C SER A 70 7.09 -2.64 9.99
N ILE A 71 6.45 -2.58 11.16
CA ILE A 71 5.47 -1.56 11.54
C ILE A 71 5.96 -0.99 12.85
N GLN A 72 6.14 0.32 12.90
CA GLN A 72 6.56 1.05 14.09
C GLN A 72 5.52 2.12 14.40
N ILE A 73 5.26 2.34 15.68
CA ILE A 73 4.34 3.37 16.15
C ILE A 73 5.18 4.34 16.98
N LEU A 74 5.24 5.59 16.53
CA LEU A 74 5.97 6.65 17.20
C LEU A 74 4.99 7.75 17.61
N PRO A 75 5.10 8.30 18.83
CA PRO A 75 4.35 9.49 19.18
C PRO A 75 4.87 10.68 18.36
N ALA A 76 3.96 11.52 17.87
CA ALA A 76 4.33 12.65 17.01
C ALA A 76 5.27 13.64 17.72
N GLU A 77 5.21 13.71 19.05
CA GLU A 77 6.05 14.59 19.85
C GLU A 77 7.53 14.22 19.80
N GLU A 78 7.86 12.93 19.74
CA GLU A 78 9.26 12.48 19.66
C GLU A 78 9.88 12.92 18.33
N LEU A 79 9.13 12.81 17.24
CA LEU A 79 9.58 13.26 15.92
C LEU A 79 9.73 14.79 15.84
N ILE A 80 8.85 15.56 16.49
CA ILE A 80 8.98 17.02 16.57
C ILE A 80 10.21 17.43 17.40
N LYS A 81 10.48 16.72 18.50
CA LYS A 81 11.66 17.00 19.34
C LYS A 81 12.98 16.67 18.64
N GLN A 82 13.00 15.59 17.86
CA GLN A 82 14.18 15.15 17.11
C GLN A 82 14.37 15.93 15.80
N GLY A 83 13.28 16.28 15.12
CA GLY A 83 13.28 16.97 13.83
C GLY A 83 13.19 18.47 13.99
N LYS A 84 14.31 19.18 13.78
CA LYS A 84 14.36 20.65 13.88
C LYS A 84 13.44 21.40 12.90
N ASN A 85 12.86 20.74 11.88
CA ASN A 85 12.09 21.37 10.80
C ASN A 85 10.77 20.64 10.42
N ILE A 86 10.13 19.90 11.34
CA ILE A 86 8.85 19.23 11.03
C ILE A 86 7.67 20.11 11.46
N THR A 87 6.85 20.55 10.50
CA THR A 87 5.60 21.28 10.77
C THR A 87 4.41 20.47 10.31
N PHE A 88 3.47 20.20 11.21
CA PHE A 88 2.22 19.52 10.86
C PHE A 88 1.10 20.55 10.70
N CYS A 89 0.35 20.48 9.59
CA CYS A 89 -0.85 21.31 9.42
C CYS A 89 -1.91 20.98 10.49
N LYS A 90 -2.01 19.70 10.84
CA LYS A 90 -2.76 19.19 12.00
C LYS A 90 -1.88 18.14 12.67
N LYS A 91 -1.49 18.37 13.93
CA LYS A 91 -0.61 17.46 14.66
C LYS A 91 -1.33 16.13 14.91
N PRO A 92 -0.81 14.99 14.40
CA PRO A 92 -1.32 13.68 14.78
C PRO A 92 -0.90 13.36 16.21
N LYS A 93 -1.60 12.44 16.87
CA LYS A 93 -1.19 11.93 18.18
C LYS A 93 -0.05 10.93 18.01
N ASP A 94 -0.26 9.98 17.11
CA ASP A 94 0.65 8.88 16.82
C ASP A 94 0.94 8.81 15.31
N ILE A 95 2.13 8.35 14.96
CA ILE A 95 2.61 8.18 13.60
C ILE A 95 2.95 6.70 13.41
N ILE A 96 2.31 6.06 12.43
CA ILE A 96 2.56 4.67 12.07
C ILE A 96 3.52 4.67 10.89
N ILE A 97 4.72 4.12 11.08
CA ILE A 97 5.72 3.96 10.04
C ILE A 97 5.74 2.49 9.61
N ILE A 98 5.42 2.26 8.35
CA ILE A 98 5.43 0.94 7.72
C ILE A 98 6.60 0.91 6.73
N ARG A 99 7.43 -0.13 6.82
CA ARG A 99 8.48 -0.40 5.83
C ARG A 99 8.15 -1.67 5.07
N THR A 100 8.28 -1.61 3.76
CA THR A 100 8.15 -2.77 2.89
C THR A 100 9.51 -3.22 2.37
N ASN A 101 9.61 -4.50 2.01
CA ASN A 101 10.79 -5.07 1.39
C ASN A 101 10.61 -5.21 -0.12
N SER A 102 11.57 -5.87 -0.78
CA SER A 102 11.58 -6.05 -2.23
C SER A 102 10.34 -6.75 -2.80
N LEU A 103 9.60 -7.54 -2.01
CA LEU A 103 8.37 -8.21 -2.47
C LEU A 103 7.24 -7.22 -2.81
N ALA A 104 7.32 -5.96 -2.36
CA ALA A 104 6.39 -4.91 -2.75
C ALA A 104 6.75 -4.23 -4.10
N GLU A 105 7.95 -4.46 -4.63
CA GLU A 105 8.39 -3.94 -5.92
C GLU A 105 7.61 -4.59 -7.08
N LEU A 106 7.22 -3.78 -8.06
CA LEU A 106 6.51 -4.24 -9.26
C LEU A 106 7.45 -4.94 -10.23
N GLN A 107 7.08 -6.15 -10.63
CA GLN A 107 7.65 -6.83 -11.80
C GLN A 107 6.95 -6.38 -13.08
N TRP A 108 7.70 -6.19 -14.16
CA TRP A 108 7.15 -5.70 -15.42
C TRP A 108 7.24 -6.78 -16.50
N VAL A 109 6.09 -7.14 -17.05
CA VAL A 109 5.96 -8.07 -18.16
C VAL A 109 5.38 -7.32 -19.35
N ILE A 110 6.17 -7.11 -20.40
CA ILE A 110 5.72 -6.45 -21.63
C ILE A 110 5.72 -7.46 -22.76
N ASN A 111 4.55 -7.66 -23.39
CA ASN A 111 4.33 -8.68 -24.43
C ASN A 111 4.86 -10.06 -24.01
N GLY A 112 4.61 -10.45 -22.75
CA GLY A 112 5.05 -11.73 -22.19
C GLY A 112 6.53 -11.82 -21.80
N LYS A 113 7.33 -10.74 -21.93
CA LYS A 113 8.74 -10.73 -21.54
C LYS A 113 8.98 -9.86 -20.32
N LEU A 114 9.77 -10.38 -19.38
CA LEU A 114 10.26 -9.60 -18.24
C LEU A 114 11.15 -8.45 -18.72
N LYS A 115 10.86 -7.25 -18.23
CA LYS A 115 11.59 -6.02 -18.53
C LYS A 115 11.87 -5.27 -17.24
N LYS A 116 12.93 -4.46 -17.25
CA LYS A 116 13.22 -3.57 -16.12
C LYS A 116 12.61 -2.20 -16.39
N PRO A 117 11.89 -1.60 -15.43
CA PRO A 117 11.38 -0.24 -15.57
C PRO A 117 12.53 0.77 -15.54
N ARG A 118 12.26 2.00 -15.99
CA ARG A 118 13.22 3.12 -15.87
C ARG A 118 13.43 3.53 -14.42
N LYS A 119 12.37 3.46 -13.62
CA LYS A 119 12.37 3.78 -12.20
C LYS A 119 11.73 2.61 -11.45
N ARG A 120 12.30 2.23 -10.32
CA ARG A 120 11.65 1.26 -9.43
C ARG A 120 10.33 1.85 -8.96
N LEU A 121 9.26 1.06 -9.11
CA LEU A 121 7.96 1.39 -8.57
C LEU A 121 7.52 0.25 -7.68
N THR A 122 6.95 0.62 -6.55
CA THR A 122 6.18 -0.27 -5.71
C THR A 122 4.72 -0.25 -6.15
N ILE A 123 3.98 -1.26 -5.75
CA ILE A 123 2.54 -1.28 -5.97
C ILE A 123 1.80 -0.21 -5.15
N LEU A 124 2.45 0.35 -4.12
CA LEU A 124 1.95 1.50 -3.35
C LEU A 124 2.02 2.79 -4.16
N ASP A 125 3.11 3.01 -4.90
CA ASP A 125 3.24 4.15 -5.80
C ASP A 125 2.11 4.17 -6.82
N TYR A 126 1.72 2.99 -7.32
CA TYR A 126 0.58 2.85 -8.21
C TYR A 126 -0.75 3.24 -7.55
N LYS A 127 -1.01 2.80 -6.31
CA LYS A 127 -2.26 3.15 -5.59
C LYS A 127 -2.37 4.65 -5.31
N LEU A 128 -1.26 5.31 -4.99
CA LEU A 128 -1.23 6.73 -4.72
C LEU A 128 -1.36 7.56 -5.99
N SER A 129 -0.64 7.18 -7.05
CA SER A 129 -0.67 7.88 -8.32
C SER A 129 -0.44 6.91 -9.48
N PRO A 130 -1.52 6.41 -10.12
CA PRO A 130 -1.42 5.50 -11.25
C PRO A 130 -0.60 6.05 -12.43
N GLN A 131 -0.51 7.39 -12.53
CA GLN A 131 0.25 8.09 -13.56
C GLN A 131 1.75 7.78 -13.52
N HIS A 132 2.28 7.40 -12.35
CA HIS A 132 3.68 7.03 -12.20
C HIS A 132 4.08 5.81 -13.06
N ILE A 133 3.14 4.93 -13.41
CA ILE A 133 3.42 3.81 -14.32
C ILE A 133 3.97 4.32 -15.65
N MET A 134 3.34 5.34 -16.24
CA MET A 134 3.75 5.87 -17.54
C MET A 134 5.17 6.45 -17.48
N ALA A 135 5.50 7.12 -16.38
CA ALA A 135 6.85 7.66 -16.15
C ALA A 135 7.91 6.56 -15.95
N ALA A 136 7.51 5.38 -15.45
CA ALA A 136 8.40 4.26 -15.19
C ALA A 136 8.52 3.26 -16.36
N LEU A 137 7.78 3.46 -17.45
CA LEU A 137 7.83 2.60 -18.65
C LEU A 137 9.28 2.38 -19.11
N PRO A 138 9.66 1.16 -19.51
CA PRO A 138 10.99 0.89 -20.05
C PRO A 138 11.35 1.79 -21.23
N LYS A 139 12.65 1.97 -21.47
CA LYS A 139 13.16 2.93 -22.49
C LYS A 139 12.63 2.68 -23.90
N ASP A 140 12.43 1.41 -24.23
CA ASP A 140 12.04 0.89 -25.53
C ASP A 140 10.53 0.87 -25.79
N ILE A 141 9.70 1.27 -24.81
CA ILE A 141 8.24 1.29 -24.97
C ILE A 141 7.76 2.72 -25.19
N ASN A 142 7.08 2.92 -26.31
CA ASN A 142 6.35 4.15 -26.59
C ASN A 142 4.94 4.07 -25.97
N PRO A 143 4.52 5.04 -25.14
CA PRO A 143 3.17 5.08 -24.58
C PRO A 143 2.05 4.94 -25.63
N SER A 144 2.22 5.49 -26.84
CA SER A 144 1.21 5.41 -27.92
C SER A 144 0.99 3.99 -28.47
N ASP A 145 1.95 3.08 -28.21
CA ASP A 145 1.91 1.70 -28.66
C ASP A 145 1.20 0.80 -27.64
N ILE A 146 0.86 1.29 -26.44
CA ILE A 146 0.19 0.52 -25.40
C ILE A 146 -1.27 0.25 -25.80
N VAL A 147 -1.68 -1.01 -25.68
CA VAL A 147 -3.04 -1.50 -25.95
C VAL A 147 -3.77 -1.75 -24.63
N SER A 148 -3.10 -2.41 -23.69
CA SER A 148 -3.67 -2.66 -22.36
C SER A 148 -2.57 -2.65 -21.29
N VAL A 149 -3.00 -2.33 -20.07
CA VAL A 149 -2.20 -2.40 -18.85
C VAL A 149 -3.04 -3.13 -17.82
N ASP A 150 -2.57 -4.30 -17.42
CA ASP A 150 -3.21 -5.14 -16.41
C ASP A 150 -2.28 -5.27 -15.21
N ILE A 151 -2.82 -5.28 -14.00
CA ILE A 151 -2.03 -5.48 -12.77
C ILE A 151 -2.50 -6.76 -12.11
N LEU A 152 -1.55 -7.69 -11.96
CA LEU A 152 -1.74 -8.97 -11.33
C LEU A 152 -1.21 -8.89 -9.90
N THR A 153 -2.11 -9.02 -8.94
CA THR A 153 -1.78 -9.13 -7.53
C THR A 153 -2.26 -10.45 -6.96
N TYR A 154 -1.48 -11.01 -6.05
CA TYR A 154 -1.69 -12.34 -5.51
C TYR A 154 -2.07 -12.22 -4.03
N THR A 155 -3.33 -11.87 -3.76
CA THR A 155 -3.82 -11.64 -2.40
C THR A 155 -4.05 -12.91 -1.58
N ASN A 156 -4.14 -14.08 -2.24
CA ASN A 156 -4.43 -15.38 -1.61
C ASN A 156 -3.56 -16.53 -2.15
N ASP A 157 -2.42 -16.24 -2.78
CA ASP A 157 -1.54 -17.29 -3.30
C ASP A 157 -0.68 -17.85 -2.13
N PRO A 158 -0.66 -19.17 -1.88
CA PRO A 158 0.18 -19.77 -0.85
C PRO A 158 1.69 -19.58 -1.11
N ARG A 159 2.07 -19.14 -2.32
CA ARG A 159 3.46 -18.83 -2.67
C ARG A 159 3.86 -17.47 -2.11
N LEU A 160 4.66 -17.51 -1.05
CA LEU A 160 5.09 -16.35 -0.26
C LEU A 160 5.96 -15.32 -1.02
N GLU A 161 6.48 -15.66 -2.20
CA GLU A 161 7.52 -14.89 -2.90
C GLU A 161 7.05 -14.21 -4.19
N ARG A 162 5.75 -14.17 -4.46
CA ARG A 162 5.26 -13.55 -5.69
C ARG A 162 5.19 -12.04 -5.59
N HIS A 163 5.93 -11.38 -6.47
CA HIS A 163 5.84 -9.94 -6.66
C HIS A 163 4.54 -9.55 -7.37
N PRO A 164 3.94 -8.40 -7.04
CA PRO A 164 2.91 -7.80 -7.87
C PRO A 164 3.47 -7.54 -9.27
N THR A 165 2.71 -7.89 -10.30
CA THR A 165 3.20 -7.84 -11.69
C THR A 165 2.33 -6.93 -12.53
N ILE A 166 2.95 -5.96 -13.20
CA ILE A 166 2.29 -5.18 -14.25
C ILE A 166 2.53 -5.84 -15.61
N VAL A 167 1.44 -6.15 -16.29
CA VAL A 167 1.43 -6.74 -17.61
C VAL A 167 0.99 -5.69 -18.62
N ILE A 168 1.86 -5.39 -19.57
CA ILE A 168 1.57 -4.40 -20.62
C ILE A 168 1.57 -5.10 -21.97
N LYS A 169 0.50 -4.92 -22.72
CA LYS A 169 0.41 -5.36 -24.12
C LYS A 169 0.58 -4.15 -25.02
N THR A 170 1.47 -4.25 -26.00
CA THR A 170 1.68 -3.20 -27.00
C THR A 170 1.37 -3.70 -28.40
N LYS A 171 1.02 -2.79 -29.31
CA LYS A 171 0.73 -3.09 -30.74
C LYS A 171 1.88 -3.79 -31.45
N ARG A 172 3.12 -3.48 -31.06
CA ARG A 172 4.32 -4.11 -31.60
C ARG A 172 4.67 -5.34 -30.76
N THR A 173 4.30 -6.52 -31.25
CA THR A 173 4.91 -7.78 -30.80
C THR A 173 6.39 -7.71 -31.17
N ALA A 174 7.28 -7.70 -30.17
CA ALA A 174 8.70 -7.88 -30.46
C ALA A 174 8.86 -9.16 -31.31
N PRO A 175 9.62 -9.13 -32.41
CA PRO A 175 9.72 -10.30 -33.28
C PRO A 175 10.20 -11.47 -32.43
N PHE A 176 9.46 -12.57 -32.46
CA PHE A 176 9.95 -13.87 -32.03
C PHE A 176 11.19 -14.15 -32.88
N LYS A 177 12.39 -13.85 -32.37
CA LYS A 177 13.60 -14.53 -32.83
C LYS A 177 13.47 -15.97 -32.36
N ASN A 178 12.75 -16.79 -33.13
CA ASN A 178 12.91 -18.23 -33.11
C ASN A 178 14.34 -18.50 -33.59
N LYS A 179 15.31 -18.52 -32.67
CA LYS A 179 16.53 -19.29 -32.91
C LYS A 179 16.16 -20.74 -32.62
N MET A 180 15.65 -21.43 -33.64
CA MET A 180 15.81 -22.88 -33.74
C MET A 180 17.30 -23.14 -33.84
N HIS A 181 17.84 -23.85 -32.85
CA HIS A 181 19.08 -24.59 -32.96
C HIS A 181 18.72 -26.07 -33.08
#